data_AF-A0AAU9ZJU3-F1
#
_entry.id   AF-A0AAU9ZJU3-F1
#
_cell.length_a   1.000
_cell.length_b   1.000
_cell.length_c   1.000
_cell.angle_alpha   90.00
_cell.angle_beta   90.00
_cell.angle_gamma   90.00
#
_symmetry.space_group_name_H-M   'P 1'
#
loop_
_entity.id
_entity.type
_entity.pdbx_description
1 polymer ?
#
loop_
_entity_poly.entity_id
_entity_poly.type
_entity_poly.pdbx_seq_one_letter_code
_entity_poly.pdbx_strand_id
1 'polypeptide(L)'
;MRAVRAETPARELFQDAAFPASDSSLFFNLSTPLAQFREDITWRRPQEICATPQLFPDNPREGQVKQGLLGDCWFLCACAALQKSQLLLDQVFPPGQPSWSDQKYRGFFTCRIWQFGHWEEVTVDDRLPCLAGRLCFSRCQREDVFWLPLLEKAYAKVHGSYEHLWAGQVADALVDLTGSLAERWTLKDIVEASGQQDRPGGGEQRTCRQLLHLKDRCLISCSVLSPRAGTVCGYNFLHHSLVREEKVLSRRGVPWVCVALLSLLREGCPSFSST
;
A
#
# COMPACT_ATOMS: atom_id res chain seq x y z
N MET A 1 35.44 -36.16 33.54
CA MET A 1 35.50 -35.03 32.59
C MET A 1 34.07 -34.70 32.16
N ARG A 2 33.51 -33.58 32.63
CA ARG A 2 32.18 -33.10 32.19
C ARG A 2 32.36 -32.42 30.82
N ALA A 3 31.68 -32.93 29.80
CA ALA A 3 31.61 -32.29 28.51
C ALA A 3 30.88 -30.95 28.65
N VAL A 4 31.62 -29.85 28.48
CA VAL A 4 31.05 -28.52 28.31
C VAL A 4 30.37 -28.54 26.94
N ARG A 5 29.04 -28.45 26.92
CA ARG A 5 28.31 -28.17 25.68
C ARG A 5 28.73 -26.78 25.23
N ALA A 6 29.43 -26.69 24.10
CA ALA A 6 29.63 -25.44 23.42
C ALA A 6 28.24 -24.94 22.99
N GLU A 7 27.75 -23.88 23.62
CA GLU A 7 26.62 -23.11 23.11
C GLU A 7 27.06 -22.50 21.79
N THR A 8 26.51 -22.99 20.68
CA THR A 8 26.66 -22.35 19.38
C THR A 8 26.16 -20.92 19.52
N PRO A 9 26.95 -19.88 19.20
CA PRO A 9 26.47 -18.50 19.30
C PRO A 9 25.19 -18.36 18.48
N ALA A 10 24.16 -17.76 19.09
CA ALA A 10 22.91 -17.49 18.41
C ALA A 10 23.22 -16.76 17.10
N ARG A 11 22.70 -17.28 15.99
CA ARG A 11 22.95 -16.71 14.67
C ARG A 11 22.41 -15.29 14.64
N GLU A 12 23.29 -14.31 14.43
CA GLU A 12 22.89 -12.91 14.35
C GLU A 12 21.97 -12.69 13.14
N LEU A 13 20.81 -12.07 13.39
CA LEU A 13 19.84 -11.71 12.36
C LEU A 13 20.16 -10.34 11.78
N PHE A 14 19.88 -10.15 10.50
CA PHE A 14 20.14 -8.91 9.79
C PHE A 14 19.48 -7.72 10.48
N GLN A 15 20.22 -6.62 10.52
CA GLN A 15 19.79 -5.33 11.05
C GLN A 15 20.08 -4.30 9.98
N ASP A 16 19.06 -3.61 9.52
CA ASP A 16 19.18 -2.63 8.46
C ASP A 16 19.75 -1.32 9.02
N ALA A 17 21.01 -1.03 8.70
CA ALA A 17 21.67 0.21 9.13
C ALA A 17 21.11 1.44 8.40
N ALA A 18 20.58 1.28 7.19
CA ALA A 18 20.02 2.38 6.40
C ALA A 18 18.58 2.73 6.83
N PHE A 19 17.88 1.79 7.47
CA PHE A 19 16.54 1.98 8.01
C PHE A 19 16.42 1.34 9.40
N PRO A 20 17.07 1.93 10.42
CA PRO A 20 17.21 1.32 11.74
C PRO A 20 15.87 1.22 12.47
N ALA A 21 15.74 0.23 13.34
CA ALA A 21 14.59 0.08 14.23
C ALA A 21 14.60 1.15 15.36
N SER A 22 14.38 2.41 14.99
CA SER A 22 14.43 3.57 15.87
C SER A 22 13.51 4.70 15.37
N ASP A 23 13.36 5.75 16.16
CA ASP A 23 12.55 6.92 15.85
C ASP A 23 12.85 7.54 14.50
N SER A 24 14.10 7.52 14.02
CA SER A 24 14.48 8.11 12.73
C SER A 24 13.78 7.47 11.54
N SER A 25 13.38 6.20 11.67
CA SER A 25 12.66 5.47 10.62
C SER A 25 11.14 5.65 10.75
N LEU A 26 10.65 6.06 11.91
CA LEU A 26 9.24 6.34 12.16
C LEU A 26 8.89 7.78 11.82
N PHE A 27 9.76 8.73 12.18
CA PHE A 27 9.47 10.15 12.24
C PHE A 27 10.50 10.97 11.47
N PHE A 28 10.02 12.00 10.79
CA PHE A 28 10.85 13.03 10.17
C PHE A 28 10.80 14.34 10.95
N ASN A 29 9.60 14.82 11.26
CA ASN A 29 9.40 16.13 11.89
C ASN A 29 8.25 16.17 12.91
N LEU A 30 7.62 15.03 13.22
CA LEU A 30 6.55 14.91 14.21
C LEU A 30 5.33 15.80 13.90
N SER A 31 5.10 16.10 12.62
CA SER A 31 3.98 16.94 12.17
C SER A 31 2.66 16.18 12.06
N THR A 32 2.71 14.86 12.18
CA THR A 32 1.54 13.99 12.04
C THR A 32 1.00 13.51 13.40
N PRO A 33 -0.28 13.11 13.48
CA PRO A 33 -0.84 12.47 14.67
C PRO A 33 -0.07 11.23 15.15
N LEU A 34 0.79 10.62 14.32
CA LEU A 34 1.65 9.51 14.73
C LEU A 34 2.57 9.90 15.90
N ALA A 35 2.98 11.17 15.99
CA ALA A 35 3.87 11.68 17.03
C ALA A 35 3.36 11.42 18.46
N GLN A 36 2.03 11.30 18.65
CA GLN A 36 1.44 11.03 19.96
C GLN A 36 1.77 9.65 20.53
N PHE A 37 2.20 8.70 19.68
CA PHE A 37 2.52 7.33 20.06
C PHE A 37 4.03 7.07 20.14
N ARG A 38 4.87 8.10 19.99
CA ARG A 38 6.32 7.97 19.86
C ARG A 38 6.95 7.09 20.94
N GLU A 39 6.63 7.35 22.20
CA GLU A 39 7.23 6.65 23.35
C GLU A 39 6.69 5.22 23.54
N ASP A 40 5.59 4.87 22.86
CA ASP A 40 4.91 3.58 23.04
C ASP A 40 5.25 2.57 21.92
N ILE A 41 5.83 3.03 20.80
CA ILE A 41 6.16 2.17 19.66
C ILE A 41 7.44 1.39 19.96
N THR A 42 7.32 0.07 19.86
CA THR A 42 8.43 -0.88 19.97
C THR A 42 8.66 -1.58 18.63
N TRP A 43 9.88 -2.02 18.37
CA TRP A 43 10.19 -2.78 17.16
C TRP A 43 10.31 -4.26 17.49
N ARG A 44 9.53 -5.10 16.80
CA ARG A 44 9.49 -6.55 17.05
C ARG A 44 9.62 -7.35 15.77
N ARG A 45 10.28 -8.50 15.84
CA ARG A 45 10.27 -9.45 14.72
C ARG A 45 8.99 -10.27 14.69
N PRO A 46 8.57 -10.84 13.55
CA PRO A 46 7.34 -11.63 13.46
C PRO A 46 7.27 -12.81 14.43
N GLN A 47 8.40 -13.45 14.75
CA GLN A 47 8.46 -14.53 15.75
C GLN A 47 8.18 -14.04 17.20
N GLU A 48 8.32 -12.74 17.46
CA GLU A 48 8.03 -12.12 18.76
C GLU A 48 6.58 -11.62 18.85
N ILE A 49 5.87 -11.60 17.71
CA ILE A 49 4.48 -11.13 17.58
C ILE A 49 3.52 -12.33 17.54
N CYS A 50 3.88 -13.39 16.81
CA CYS A 50 3.06 -14.60 16.68
C CYS A 50 3.92 -15.87 16.58
N ALA A 51 3.31 -17.03 16.81
CA ALA A 51 4.02 -18.31 16.88
C ALA A 51 4.43 -18.87 15.50
N THR A 52 3.65 -18.61 14.45
CA THR A 52 3.82 -19.21 13.12
C THR A 52 3.77 -18.16 12.01
N PRO A 53 4.74 -17.23 11.96
CA PRO A 53 4.73 -16.17 10.96
C PRO A 53 4.93 -16.71 9.54
N GLN A 54 4.17 -16.15 8.61
CA GLN A 54 4.16 -16.49 7.19
C GLN A 54 4.26 -15.23 6.34
N LEU A 55 4.91 -15.35 5.18
CA LEU A 55 5.13 -14.19 4.33
C LEU A 55 3.83 -13.92 3.57
N PHE A 56 3.39 -14.95 2.85
CA PHE A 56 2.12 -14.98 2.14
C PHE A 56 1.20 -16.04 2.75
N PRO A 57 -0.13 -15.83 2.70
CA PRO A 57 -1.09 -16.87 3.08
C PRO A 57 -1.18 -17.94 1.98
N ASP A 58 -1.57 -19.16 2.36
CA ASP A 58 -1.89 -20.22 1.39
C ASP A 58 -3.06 -19.83 0.47
N ASN A 59 -4.04 -19.11 1.03
CA ASN A 59 -5.18 -18.58 0.32
C ASN A 59 -5.05 -17.05 0.18
N PRO A 60 -4.94 -16.50 -1.04
CA PRO A 60 -4.80 -15.07 -1.26
C PRO A 60 -5.91 -14.23 -0.61
N ARG A 61 -7.12 -14.78 -0.44
CA ARG A 61 -8.24 -14.06 0.21
C ARG A 61 -8.01 -13.79 1.70
N GLU A 62 -7.08 -14.49 2.33
CA GLU A 62 -6.77 -14.37 3.75
C GLU A 62 -5.70 -13.32 4.04
N GLY A 63 -5.00 -12.85 3.00
CA GLY A 63 -4.01 -11.77 3.09
C GLY A 63 -4.62 -10.37 2.99
N GLN A 64 -5.94 -10.23 3.16
CA GLN A 64 -6.66 -8.97 2.95
C GLN A 64 -6.01 -7.81 3.70
N VAL A 65 -5.82 -6.71 2.98
CA VAL A 65 -5.21 -5.47 3.48
C VAL A 65 -6.07 -4.81 4.56
N LYS A 66 -5.46 -4.49 5.70
CA LYS A 66 -6.06 -3.68 6.78
C LYS A 66 -5.16 -2.51 7.12
N GLN A 67 -5.77 -1.33 7.21
CA GLN A 67 -5.10 -0.11 7.63
C GLN A 67 -4.86 -0.10 9.15
N GLY A 68 -3.72 0.46 9.54
CA GLY A 68 -3.37 0.73 10.93
C GLY A 68 -3.52 2.19 11.31
N LEU A 69 -2.61 2.69 12.14
CA LEU A 69 -2.60 4.06 12.65
C LEU A 69 -2.04 5.08 11.64
N LEU A 70 -1.35 4.63 10.58
CA LEU A 70 -0.73 5.49 9.59
C LEU A 70 -1.75 6.03 8.58
N GLY A 71 -1.58 7.29 8.19
CA GLY A 71 -2.39 7.99 7.19
C GLY A 71 -2.02 7.63 5.74
N ASP A 72 -1.68 6.38 5.47
CA ASP A 72 -1.15 5.88 4.20
C ASP A 72 -2.18 5.07 3.39
N CYS A 73 -3.48 5.31 3.63
CA CYS A 73 -4.56 4.58 2.94
C CYS A 73 -4.41 4.59 1.40
N TRP A 74 -3.79 5.63 0.85
CA TRP A 74 -3.47 5.75 -0.56
C TRP A 74 -2.55 4.62 -1.05
N PHE A 75 -1.51 4.29 -0.27
CA PHE A 75 -0.59 3.20 -0.55
C PHE A 75 -1.28 1.84 -0.33
N LEU A 76 -2.00 1.67 0.78
CA LEU A 76 -2.71 0.43 1.07
C LEU A 76 -3.79 0.08 0.02
N CYS A 77 -4.42 1.08 -0.60
CA CYS A 77 -5.32 0.86 -1.72
C CYS A 77 -4.60 0.28 -2.94
N ALA A 78 -3.38 0.75 -3.23
CA ALA A 78 -2.54 0.17 -4.27
C ALA A 78 -2.12 -1.26 -3.92
N CYS A 79 -1.76 -1.54 -2.66
CA CYS A 79 -1.47 -2.90 -2.19
C CYS A 79 -2.68 -3.85 -2.31
N ALA A 80 -3.90 -3.36 -2.08
CA ALA A 80 -5.11 -4.15 -2.26
C ALA A 80 -5.40 -4.47 -3.74
N ALA A 81 -4.95 -3.62 -4.66
CA ALA A 81 -4.96 -3.91 -6.10
C ALA A 81 -3.86 -4.92 -6.47
N LEU A 82 -2.65 -4.73 -5.93
CA LEU A 82 -1.50 -5.62 -6.09
C LEU A 82 -1.84 -7.06 -5.69
N GLN A 83 -2.49 -7.25 -4.53
CA GLN A 83 -2.89 -8.57 -4.01
C GLN A 83 -3.76 -9.40 -4.99
N LYS A 84 -4.45 -8.74 -5.92
CA LYS A 84 -5.34 -9.40 -6.88
C LYS A 84 -4.62 -9.98 -8.09
N SER A 85 -3.33 -9.68 -8.27
CA SER A 85 -2.50 -10.21 -9.35
C SER A 85 -1.25 -10.86 -8.80
N GLN A 86 -1.14 -12.18 -8.95
CA GLN A 86 0.05 -12.93 -8.55
C GLN A 86 1.28 -12.46 -9.35
N LEU A 87 1.10 -12.09 -10.62
CA LEU A 87 2.21 -11.63 -11.46
C LEU A 87 2.81 -10.32 -10.95
N LEU A 88 1.97 -9.36 -10.56
CA LEU A 88 2.44 -8.12 -9.96
C LEU A 88 3.04 -8.37 -8.57
N LEU A 89 2.44 -9.26 -7.77
CA LEU A 89 3.01 -9.67 -6.48
C LEU A 89 4.41 -10.28 -6.66
N ASP A 90 4.61 -11.20 -7.60
CA ASP A 90 5.92 -11.82 -7.87
C ASP A 90 6.95 -10.82 -8.45
N GLN A 91 6.46 -9.77 -9.12
CA GLN A 91 7.29 -8.67 -9.59
C GLN A 91 7.78 -7.81 -8.41
N VAL A 92 6.91 -7.50 -7.45
CA VAL A 92 7.22 -6.69 -6.26
C VAL A 92 7.95 -7.52 -5.19
N PHE A 93 7.62 -8.80 -5.03
CA PHE A 93 8.24 -9.73 -4.11
C PHE A 93 8.95 -10.83 -4.90
N PRO A 94 10.28 -10.75 -5.06
CA PRO A 94 11.02 -11.80 -5.74
C PRO A 94 10.72 -13.17 -5.11
N PRO A 95 10.45 -14.21 -5.93
CA PRO A 95 10.16 -15.54 -5.42
C PRO A 95 11.40 -16.16 -4.76
N GLY A 96 11.19 -17.11 -3.85
CA GLY A 96 12.26 -17.85 -3.19
C GLY A 96 12.80 -17.21 -1.90
N GLN A 97 12.12 -16.19 -1.37
CA GLN A 97 12.40 -15.67 -0.03
C GLN A 97 12.07 -16.72 1.04
N PRO A 98 12.91 -16.87 2.08
CA PRO A 98 12.72 -17.90 3.10
C PRO A 98 11.52 -17.60 4.01
N SER A 99 10.87 -18.64 4.50
CA SER A 99 9.99 -18.55 5.67
C SER A 99 10.81 -18.40 6.96
N TRP A 100 10.22 -17.85 8.02
CA TRP A 100 10.85 -17.73 9.34
C TRP A 100 11.25 -19.07 9.96
N SER A 101 10.60 -20.17 9.58
CA SER A 101 10.95 -21.53 10.01
C SER A 101 12.13 -22.13 9.24
N ASP A 102 12.56 -21.50 8.14
CA ASP A 102 13.59 -22.07 7.27
C ASP A 102 15.00 -21.85 7.82
N GLN A 103 15.87 -22.83 7.65
CA GLN A 103 17.30 -22.70 7.99
C GLN A 103 18.02 -21.58 7.22
N LYS A 104 17.44 -21.13 6.10
CA LYS A 104 17.94 -20.04 5.26
C LYS A 104 17.51 -18.65 5.75
N TYR A 105 16.57 -18.55 6.68
CA TYR A 105 16.12 -17.28 7.24
C TYR A 105 17.27 -16.50 7.91
N ARG A 106 17.39 -15.21 7.57
CA ARG A 106 18.43 -14.30 8.08
C ARG A 106 17.85 -12.99 8.65
N GLY A 107 16.53 -12.88 8.83
CA GLY A 107 15.92 -11.67 9.37
C GLY A 107 15.82 -10.50 8.40
N PHE A 108 15.79 -10.76 7.09
CA PHE A 108 15.57 -9.76 6.06
C PHE A 108 14.69 -10.29 4.93
N PHE A 109 14.05 -9.36 4.24
CA PHE A 109 13.24 -9.59 3.05
C PHE A 109 13.56 -8.50 2.01
N THR A 110 13.36 -8.83 0.74
CA THR A 110 13.58 -7.92 -0.38
C THR A 110 12.27 -7.68 -1.12
N CYS A 111 12.00 -6.41 -1.42
CA CYS A 111 10.94 -5.99 -2.31
C CYS A 111 11.55 -5.28 -3.53
N ARG A 112 10.78 -5.14 -4.59
CA ARG A 112 11.09 -4.33 -5.77
C ARG A 112 10.09 -3.21 -5.87
N ILE A 113 10.58 -1.98 -5.92
CA ILE A 113 9.77 -0.78 -6.04
C ILE A 113 10.25 -0.04 -7.29
N TRP A 114 9.31 0.34 -8.16
CA TRP A 114 9.62 1.12 -9.33
C TRP A 114 9.92 2.56 -8.92
N GLN A 115 11.07 3.07 -9.35
CA GLN A 115 11.50 4.44 -9.09
C GLN A 115 12.06 5.02 -10.40
N PHE A 116 11.55 6.18 -10.81
CA PHE A 116 12.10 6.98 -11.93
C PHE A 116 12.47 6.19 -13.21
N GLY A 117 11.69 5.18 -13.58
CA GLY A 117 11.90 4.43 -14.83
C GLY A 117 12.64 3.10 -14.70
N HIS A 118 12.95 2.64 -13.49
CA HIS A 118 13.60 1.34 -13.25
C HIS A 118 13.12 0.69 -11.95
N TRP A 119 13.28 -0.63 -11.85
CA TRP A 119 12.97 -1.39 -10.63
C TRP A 119 14.17 -1.34 -9.68
N GLU A 120 13.95 -0.82 -8.48
CA GLU A 120 14.95 -0.81 -7.40
C GLU A 120 14.67 -1.96 -6.42
N GLU A 121 15.71 -2.74 -6.09
CA GLU A 121 15.62 -3.77 -5.06
C GLU A 121 15.88 -3.18 -3.68
N VAL A 122 14.88 -3.29 -2.81
CA VAL A 122 14.88 -2.72 -1.47
C VAL A 122 14.87 -3.85 -0.45
N THR A 123 16.00 -4.06 0.19
CA THR A 123 16.13 -5.02 1.31
C THR A 123 15.85 -4.31 2.63
N VAL A 124 15.00 -4.91 3.46
CA VAL A 124 14.69 -4.47 4.82
C VAL A 124 14.88 -5.61 5.81
N ASP A 125 15.29 -5.30 7.04
CA ASP A 125 15.12 -6.27 8.12
C ASP A 125 13.62 -6.46 8.46
N ASP A 126 13.28 -7.54 9.16
CA ASP A 126 11.88 -7.84 9.48
C ASP A 126 11.40 -7.30 10.84
N ARG A 127 12.14 -6.38 11.48
CA ARG A 127 11.62 -5.70 12.68
C ARG A 127 10.50 -4.75 12.26
N LEU A 128 9.33 -4.89 12.87
CA LEU A 128 8.13 -4.13 12.53
C LEU A 128 7.67 -3.26 13.71
N PRO A 129 7.19 -2.03 13.47
CA PRO A 129 6.62 -1.17 14.50
C PRO A 129 5.37 -1.79 15.15
N CYS A 130 5.38 -1.84 16.48
CA CYS A 130 4.37 -2.47 17.29
C CYS A 130 3.96 -1.58 18.46
N LEU A 131 2.67 -1.49 18.72
CA LEU A 131 2.08 -0.85 19.89
C LEU A 131 1.47 -1.93 20.78
N ALA A 132 1.85 -1.95 22.06
CA ALA A 132 1.42 -2.99 23.01
C ALA A 132 1.62 -4.43 22.48
N GLY A 133 2.73 -4.67 21.76
CA GLY A 133 3.08 -5.99 21.22
C GLY A 133 2.35 -6.41 19.94
N ARG A 134 1.53 -5.54 19.33
CA ARG A 134 0.83 -5.81 18.06
C ARG A 134 1.23 -4.79 17.00
N LEU A 135 1.20 -5.19 15.73
CA LEU A 135 1.46 -4.29 14.59
C LEU A 135 0.60 -3.03 14.68
N CYS A 136 1.22 -1.86 14.62
CA CYS A 136 0.52 -0.58 14.74
C CYS A 136 0.22 0.09 13.39
N PHE A 137 0.91 -0.30 12.33
CA PHE A 137 0.66 0.15 10.96
C PHE A 137 -0.16 -0.86 10.17
N SER A 138 0.10 -1.03 8.87
CA SER A 138 -0.63 -1.99 8.06
C SER A 138 -0.54 -3.41 8.64
N ARG A 139 -1.60 -4.20 8.40
CA ARG A 139 -1.65 -5.62 8.78
C ARG A 139 -2.53 -6.39 7.82
N CYS A 140 -2.32 -7.70 7.76
CA CYS A 140 -3.24 -8.59 7.05
C CYS A 140 -4.44 -8.95 7.94
N GLN A 141 -5.53 -9.41 7.32
CA GLN A 141 -6.69 -9.95 8.04
C GLN A 141 -6.31 -11.11 8.96
N ARG A 142 -5.37 -11.95 8.52
CA ARG A 142 -4.66 -12.92 9.36
C ARG A 142 -3.46 -12.26 10.03
N GLU A 143 -3.34 -12.43 11.34
CA GLU A 143 -2.27 -11.80 12.14
C GLU A 143 -0.92 -12.50 12.01
N ASP A 144 -0.89 -13.69 11.43
CA ASP A 144 0.32 -14.46 11.15
C ASP A 144 0.89 -14.22 9.74
N VAL A 145 0.35 -13.25 8.98
CA VAL A 145 0.73 -12.97 7.59
C VAL A 145 1.37 -11.58 7.46
N PHE A 146 2.60 -11.51 6.92
CA PHE A 146 3.47 -10.33 7.04
C PHE A 146 3.90 -9.66 5.73
N TRP A 147 3.46 -10.11 4.55
CA TRP A 147 3.83 -9.46 3.27
C TRP A 147 3.51 -7.95 3.27
N LEU A 148 2.33 -7.57 3.75
CA LEU A 148 1.88 -6.18 3.71
C LEU A 148 2.70 -5.27 4.65
N PRO A 149 2.87 -5.60 5.96
CA PRO A 149 3.75 -4.83 6.84
C PRO A 149 5.19 -4.70 6.31
N LEU A 150 5.73 -5.75 5.70
CA LEU A 150 7.08 -5.73 5.13
C LEU A 150 7.15 -4.86 3.87
N LEU A 151 6.11 -4.87 3.02
CA LEU A 151 6.03 -4.00 1.85
C LEU A 151 5.91 -2.53 2.27
N GLU A 152 5.05 -2.23 3.23
CA GLU A 152 4.89 -0.89 3.82
C GLU A 152 6.20 -0.39 4.41
N LYS A 153 6.97 -1.25 5.10
CA LYS A 153 8.30 -0.92 5.59
C LYS A 153 9.30 -0.62 4.46
N ALA A 154 9.35 -1.46 3.42
CA ALA A 154 10.23 -1.24 2.28
C ALA A 154 9.89 0.07 1.56
N TYR A 155 8.59 0.38 1.44
CA TYR A 155 8.12 1.64 0.87
C TYR A 155 8.49 2.83 1.76
N ALA A 156 8.27 2.74 3.07
CA ALA A 156 8.70 3.76 4.03
C ALA A 156 10.21 4.01 3.97
N LYS A 157 11.03 2.97 3.74
CA LYS A 157 12.47 3.10 3.54
C LYS A 157 12.84 3.90 2.30
N VAL A 158 12.18 3.64 1.15
CA VAL A 158 12.39 4.42 -0.09
C VAL A 158 12.04 5.89 0.13
N HIS A 159 10.97 6.16 0.89
CA HIS A 159 10.50 7.51 1.21
C HIS A 159 11.15 8.14 2.45
N GLY A 160 12.10 7.44 3.09
CA GLY A 160 12.91 7.91 4.22
C GLY A 160 12.35 7.64 5.63
N SER A 161 11.03 7.59 5.83
CA SER A 161 10.41 7.24 7.12
C SER A 161 8.93 6.85 6.95
N TYR A 162 8.32 6.20 7.94
CA TYR A 162 6.87 5.96 7.94
C TYR A 162 6.06 7.27 7.92
N GLU A 163 6.48 8.32 8.64
CA GLU A 163 5.79 9.61 8.64
C GLU A 163 5.70 10.26 7.25
N HIS A 164 6.69 10.03 6.38
CA HIS A 164 6.66 10.52 4.98
C HIS A 164 5.56 9.87 4.13
N LEU A 165 5.02 8.72 4.55
CA LEU A 165 3.88 8.09 3.88
C LEU A 165 2.54 8.73 4.27
N TRP A 166 2.54 9.69 5.20
CA TRP A 166 1.32 10.37 5.62
C TRP A 166 0.77 11.25 4.50
N ALA A 167 -0.41 10.86 3.99
CA ALA A 167 -1.13 11.55 2.93
C ALA A 167 -0.38 11.66 1.58
N GLY A 168 -0.57 10.67 0.71
CA GLY A 168 -0.09 10.67 -0.68
C GLY A 168 -1.21 10.44 -1.70
N GLN A 169 -0.85 10.09 -2.93
CA GLN A 169 -1.80 9.81 -4.01
C GLN A 169 -1.71 8.35 -4.45
N VAL A 170 -2.86 7.67 -4.53
CA VAL A 170 -2.95 6.27 -4.98
C VAL A 170 -2.30 6.05 -6.36
N ALA A 171 -2.34 7.08 -7.22
CA ALA A 171 -1.68 7.05 -8.54
C ALA A 171 -0.20 6.71 -8.42
N ASP A 172 0.50 7.40 -7.51
CA ASP A 172 1.94 7.29 -7.34
C ASP A 172 2.29 5.89 -6.81
N ALA A 173 1.57 5.42 -5.79
CA ALA A 173 1.75 4.06 -5.28
C ALA A 173 1.47 2.98 -6.33
N LEU A 174 0.46 3.17 -7.19
CA LEU A 174 0.18 2.22 -8.26
C LEU A 174 1.28 2.21 -9.31
N VAL A 175 1.83 3.36 -9.69
CA VAL A 175 3.01 3.44 -10.58
C VAL A 175 4.20 2.75 -9.92
N ASP A 176 4.48 3.03 -8.67
CA ASP A 176 5.62 2.46 -7.93
C ASP A 176 5.53 0.95 -7.77
N LEU A 177 4.33 0.38 -7.65
CA LEU A 177 4.11 -1.07 -7.48
C LEU A 177 3.93 -1.83 -8.79
N THR A 178 3.76 -1.14 -9.93
CA THR A 178 3.50 -1.80 -11.22
C THR A 178 4.46 -1.41 -12.34
N GLY A 179 5.19 -0.31 -12.20
CA GLY A 179 6.00 0.30 -13.26
C GLY A 179 5.17 0.85 -14.43
N SER A 180 3.87 1.06 -14.23
CA SER A 180 2.95 1.49 -15.29
C SER A 180 2.71 2.99 -15.34
N LEU A 181 1.79 3.44 -16.20
CA LEU A 181 1.38 4.84 -16.29
C LEU A 181 0.04 5.05 -15.59
N ALA A 182 -0.05 6.13 -14.80
CA ALA A 182 -1.31 6.54 -14.19
C ALA A 182 -1.95 7.73 -14.91
N GLU A 183 -3.27 7.67 -15.08
CA GLU A 183 -4.08 8.72 -15.64
C GLU A 183 -5.21 9.11 -14.65
N ARG A 184 -5.39 10.40 -14.44
CA ARG A 184 -6.40 10.91 -13.49
C ARG A 184 -7.52 11.61 -14.22
N TRP A 185 -8.75 11.26 -13.85
CA TRP A 185 -9.97 11.82 -14.43
C TRP A 185 -10.82 12.50 -13.35
N THR A 186 -11.06 13.79 -13.52
CA THR A 186 -12.02 14.54 -12.71
C THR A 186 -13.40 14.40 -13.33
N LEU A 187 -14.37 13.87 -12.57
CA LEU A 187 -15.72 13.65 -13.12
C LEU A 187 -16.46 14.96 -13.46
N LYS A 188 -16.14 16.07 -12.80
CA LYS A 188 -16.73 17.39 -13.10
C LYS A 188 -16.35 17.90 -14.49
N ASP A 189 -15.06 17.89 -14.80
CA ASP A 189 -14.52 18.36 -16.08
C ASP A 189 -15.09 17.57 -17.27
N ILE A 190 -15.46 16.32 -17.03
CA ILE A 190 -16.07 15.42 -18.01
C ILE A 190 -17.55 15.77 -18.26
N VAL A 191 -18.28 16.19 -17.22
CA VAL A 191 -19.67 16.65 -17.35
C VAL A 191 -19.69 18.01 -18.06
N GLU A 192 -18.77 18.91 -17.72
CA GLU A 192 -18.67 20.25 -18.32
C GLU A 192 -18.25 20.22 -19.80
N ALA A 193 -17.29 19.36 -20.19
CA ALA A 193 -16.90 19.17 -21.59
C ALA A 193 -18.03 18.60 -22.47
N SER A 194 -19.06 18.01 -21.85
CA SER A 194 -20.26 17.53 -22.56
C SER A 194 -21.35 18.60 -22.73
N GLY A 195 -21.15 19.80 -22.18
CA GLY A 195 -22.11 20.92 -22.17
C GLY A 195 -22.21 21.76 -23.45
N GLN A 196 -21.44 21.45 -24.51
CA GLN A 196 -21.47 22.20 -25.78
C GLN A 196 -22.17 21.49 -26.94
N GLN A 197 -22.87 20.37 -26.70
CA GLN A 197 -23.77 19.78 -27.69
C GLN A 197 -24.97 19.06 -27.07
N ASP A 198 -26.17 19.57 -27.40
CA ASP A 198 -27.50 19.10 -27.03
C ASP A 198 -27.63 17.59 -26.74
N ARG A 199 -27.91 17.24 -25.48
CA ARG A 199 -28.92 16.27 -24.97
C ARG A 199 -28.60 15.90 -23.51
N PRO A 200 -29.58 16.00 -22.58
CA PRO A 200 -29.36 15.67 -21.17
C PRO A 200 -29.21 14.15 -21.02
N GLY A 201 -27.97 13.66 -20.83
CA GLY A 201 -27.68 12.24 -20.60
C GLY A 201 -26.57 11.61 -21.45
N GLY A 202 -25.98 12.34 -22.43
CA GLY A 202 -25.01 11.76 -23.36
C GLY A 202 -23.55 11.70 -22.89
N GLY A 203 -23.10 12.65 -22.07
CA GLY A 203 -21.70 12.76 -21.63
C GLY A 203 -21.29 11.70 -20.60
N GLU A 204 -22.06 11.59 -19.51
CA GLU A 204 -21.85 10.61 -18.44
C GLU A 204 -21.89 9.17 -18.96
N GLN A 205 -22.77 8.89 -19.91
CA GLN A 205 -22.95 7.57 -20.51
C GLN A 205 -21.75 7.16 -21.38
N ARG A 206 -21.05 8.12 -22.01
CA ARG A 206 -19.80 7.85 -22.77
C ARG A 206 -18.64 7.54 -21.83
N THR A 207 -18.51 8.28 -20.73
CA THR A 207 -17.42 8.08 -19.76
C THR A 207 -17.59 6.78 -18.98
N CYS A 208 -18.79 6.50 -18.49
CA CYS A 208 -19.10 5.20 -17.89
C CYS A 208 -18.82 4.07 -18.89
N ARG A 209 -19.14 4.25 -20.19
CA ARG A 209 -18.82 3.26 -21.22
C ARG A 209 -17.32 3.12 -21.46
N GLN A 210 -16.55 4.20 -21.49
CA GLN A 210 -15.08 4.16 -21.59
C GLN A 210 -14.46 3.46 -20.38
N LEU A 211 -14.90 3.79 -19.16
CA LEU A 211 -14.48 3.12 -17.93
C LEU A 211 -14.82 1.63 -17.95
N LEU A 212 -16.01 1.25 -18.44
CA LEU A 212 -16.40 -0.13 -18.62
C LEU A 212 -15.54 -0.88 -19.65
N HIS A 213 -15.01 -0.18 -20.66
CA HIS A 213 -14.04 -0.76 -21.60
C HIS A 213 -12.63 -0.90 -20.99
N LEU A 214 -12.28 -0.02 -20.03
CA LEU A 214 -11.00 -0.04 -19.35
C LEU A 214 -10.95 -0.98 -18.14
N LYS A 215 -12.09 -1.30 -17.53
CA LYS A 215 -12.17 -2.16 -16.33
C LYS A 215 -11.48 -3.51 -16.47
N ASP A 216 -11.37 -4.02 -17.70
CA ASP A 216 -10.78 -5.31 -18.03
C ASP A 216 -9.30 -5.20 -18.47
N ARG A 217 -8.75 -3.99 -18.54
CA ARG A 217 -7.39 -3.71 -19.07
C ARG A 217 -6.50 -2.93 -18.11
N CYS A 218 -7.06 -2.47 -17.00
CA CYS A 218 -6.51 -1.34 -16.27
C CYS A 218 -6.91 -1.43 -14.79
N LEU A 219 -6.07 -0.92 -13.89
CA LEU A 219 -6.40 -0.81 -12.47
C LEU A 219 -7.24 0.46 -12.26
N ILE A 220 -8.44 0.33 -11.70
CA ILE A 220 -9.30 1.50 -11.46
C ILE A 220 -9.40 1.73 -9.96
N SER A 221 -9.03 2.94 -9.56
CA SER A 221 -9.26 3.45 -8.21
C SER A 221 -10.23 4.63 -8.25
N CYS A 222 -11.07 4.77 -7.23
CA CYS A 222 -11.91 5.94 -7.09
C CYS A 222 -11.71 6.54 -5.69
N SER A 223 -11.79 7.86 -5.60
CA SER A 223 -11.77 8.62 -4.36
C SER A 223 -12.92 9.62 -4.36
N VAL A 224 -13.54 9.83 -3.19
CA VAL A 224 -14.58 10.84 -3.04
C VAL A 224 -13.97 12.03 -2.31
N LEU A 225 -13.95 13.20 -2.94
CA LEU A 225 -13.59 14.45 -2.28
C LEU A 225 -14.81 14.97 -1.54
N SER A 226 -14.73 15.03 -0.21
CA SER A 226 -15.76 15.68 0.62
C SER A 226 -15.46 17.18 0.71
N PRO A 227 -16.37 18.07 0.25
CA PRO A 227 -16.22 19.51 0.47
C PRO A 227 -16.40 19.80 1.97
N ARG A 228 -15.47 20.52 2.60
CA ARG A 228 -15.50 20.80 4.05
C ARG A 228 -16.49 21.89 4.43
N ALA A 229 -17.29 21.63 5.47
CA ALA A 229 -17.53 22.62 6.52
C ALA A 229 -16.29 22.63 7.46
N GLY A 230 -15.87 23.80 7.90
CA GLY A 230 -14.52 24.09 8.40
C GLY A 230 -13.96 23.22 9.52
N THR A 231 -12.61 23.27 9.61
CA THR A 231 -11.71 22.80 10.68
C THR A 231 -11.31 21.31 10.72
N VAL A 232 -9.98 21.11 10.64
CA VAL A 232 -9.14 19.92 10.86
C VAL A 232 -9.30 18.73 9.90
N CYS A 233 -8.15 18.26 9.42
CA CYS A 233 -7.96 17.43 8.26
C CYS A 233 -8.12 15.93 8.58
N GLY A 234 -9.35 15.43 8.52
CA GLY A 234 -9.64 13.98 8.50
C GLY A 234 -10.05 13.54 7.10
N TYR A 235 -9.14 12.95 6.34
CA TYR A 235 -9.44 12.37 5.02
C TYR A 235 -10.06 10.98 5.19
N ASN A 236 -11.39 10.88 5.15
CA ASN A 236 -12.06 9.60 4.97
C ASN A 236 -12.24 9.35 3.46
N PHE A 237 -11.33 8.56 2.87
CA PHE A 237 -11.48 8.06 1.50
C PHE A 237 -12.13 6.68 1.52
N LEU A 238 -13.37 6.57 1.04
CA LEU A 238 -13.97 5.28 0.66
C LEU A 238 -13.42 4.89 -0.71
N HIS A 239 -12.54 3.89 -0.76
CA HIS A 239 -11.99 3.35 -2.01
C HIS A 239 -12.73 2.06 -2.40
N HIS A 240 -13.40 2.07 -3.55
CA HIS A 240 -13.79 0.85 -4.25
C HIS A 240 -12.78 0.60 -5.38
N SER A 241 -11.95 -0.44 -5.25
CA SER A 241 -11.01 -0.84 -6.31
C SER A 241 -11.59 -2.02 -7.10
N LEU A 242 -11.93 -1.80 -8.37
CA LEU A 242 -12.32 -2.84 -9.32
C LEU A 242 -11.07 -3.23 -10.10
N VAL A 243 -10.68 -4.50 -10.02
CA VAL A 243 -9.49 -5.03 -10.68
C VAL A 243 -9.85 -6.37 -11.29
N ARG A 244 -9.64 -6.50 -12.59
CA ARG A 244 -9.58 -7.79 -13.28
C ARG A 244 -8.55 -7.68 -14.40
N GLU A 245 -7.59 -8.60 -14.40
CA GLU A 245 -6.49 -8.63 -15.34
C GLU A 245 -6.79 -9.61 -16.49
N GLU A 246 -6.53 -9.23 -17.73
CA GLU A 246 -6.16 -10.18 -18.78
C GLU A 246 -5.17 -9.58 -19.79
N LYS A 247 -4.09 -10.36 -20.03
CA LYS A 247 -2.97 -10.20 -20.98
C LYS A 247 -2.91 -8.91 -21.81
N VAL A 248 -1.92 -8.07 -21.54
CA VAL A 248 -1.47 -7.01 -22.47
C VAL A 248 -0.21 -7.47 -23.22
N LEU A 249 -0.35 -7.55 -24.55
CA LEU A 249 0.68 -7.89 -25.53
C LEU A 249 1.90 -6.96 -25.44
N SER A 250 3.08 -7.57 -25.32
CA SER A 250 4.39 -6.92 -25.42
C SER A 250 4.72 -6.56 -26.87
N ARG A 251 5.14 -5.32 -27.11
CA ARG A 251 6.08 -4.99 -28.19
C ARG A 251 7.37 -4.30 -27.73
N ARG A 252 7.48 -3.85 -26.46
CA ARG A 252 8.65 -3.09 -25.94
C ARG A 252 8.94 -3.26 -24.44
N GLY A 253 8.61 -4.41 -23.83
CA GLY A 253 9.16 -4.76 -22.51
C GLY A 253 8.67 -3.96 -21.28
N VAL A 254 7.71 -3.04 -21.44
CA VAL A 254 6.99 -2.40 -20.31
C VAL A 254 5.49 -2.70 -20.48
N PRO A 255 4.83 -3.35 -19.51
CA PRO A 255 3.38 -3.58 -19.57
C PRO A 255 2.63 -2.25 -19.40
N TRP A 256 1.73 -1.96 -20.34
CA TRP A 256 0.82 -0.82 -20.24
C TRP A 256 -0.34 -1.19 -19.33
N VAL A 257 -0.23 -0.86 -18.04
CA VAL A 257 -1.39 -0.85 -17.13
C VAL A 257 -1.83 0.60 -17.01
N CYS A 258 -2.94 0.97 -17.65
CA CYS A 258 -3.57 2.26 -17.36
C CYS A 258 -4.14 2.19 -15.94
N VAL A 259 -3.88 3.20 -15.13
CA VAL A 259 -4.60 3.40 -13.88
C VAL A 259 -5.62 4.48 -14.11
N ALA A 260 -6.92 4.21 -13.98
CA ALA A 260 -7.93 5.26 -14.02
C ALA A 260 -8.33 5.67 -12.60
N LEU A 261 -8.13 6.95 -12.26
CA LEU A 261 -8.57 7.52 -10.99
C LEU A 261 -9.84 8.35 -11.16
N LEU A 262 -10.90 7.92 -10.49
CA LEU A 262 -12.21 8.58 -10.46
C LEU A 262 -12.33 9.45 -9.20
N SER A 263 -12.32 10.77 -9.34
CA SER A 263 -12.64 11.68 -8.22
C SER A 263 -14.13 12.10 -8.25
N LEU A 264 -14.92 11.62 -7.28
CA LEU A 264 -16.32 12.05 -7.06
C LEU A 264 -16.36 13.21 -6.07
N LEU A 265 -17.05 14.30 -6.40
CA LEU A 265 -17.33 15.40 -5.46
C LEU A 265 -18.74 15.22 -4.93
N ARG A 266 -18.91 15.12 -3.60
CA ARG A 266 -20.26 15.09 -3.01
C ARG A 266 -20.83 16.51 -3.07
N GLU A 267 -21.81 16.74 -3.94
CA GLU A 267 -22.58 17.98 -3.88
C GLU A 267 -23.44 17.99 -2.61
N GLY A 268 -23.43 19.11 -1.88
CA GLY A 268 -24.13 19.26 -0.62
C GLY A 268 -25.64 19.10 -0.82
N CYS A 269 -26.30 18.33 0.06
CA CYS A 269 -27.76 18.32 0.14
C CYS A 269 -28.26 19.74 0.44
N PRO A 270 -29.39 20.18 -0.15
CA PRO A 270 -30.01 21.43 0.23
C PRO A 270 -30.46 21.33 1.69
N SER A 271 -30.02 22.30 2.49
CA SER A 271 -30.49 22.51 3.85
C SER A 271 -32.02 22.63 3.85
N PHE A 272 -32.71 21.67 4.47
CA PHE A 272 -34.09 21.87 4.90
C PHE A 272 -34.07 22.98 5.95
N SER A 273 -34.62 24.14 5.58
CA SER A 273 -34.93 25.22 6.51
C SER A 273 -35.99 24.72 7.49
N SER A 274 -35.67 24.74 8.77
CA SER A 274 -36.64 24.59 9.86
C SER A 274 -37.56 25.82 9.91
N THR A 275 -38.85 25.57 9.78
CA THR A 275 -39.93 26.35 10.41
C THR A 275 -40.61 25.47 11.41
#